data_AF-A0A522EWQ1-F1
#
_entry.id   AF-A0A522EWQ1-F1
#
_cell.length_a   1.000
_cell.length_b   1.000
_cell.length_c   1.000
_cell.angle_alpha   90.00
_cell.angle_beta   90.00
_cell.angle_gamma   90.00
#
_symmetry.space_group_name_H-M   'P 1'
#
loop_
_entity.id
_entity.type
_entity.pdbx_description
1 polymer ?
#
loop_
_entity_poly.entity_id
_entity_poly.type
_entity_poly.pdbx_seq_one_letter_code
_entity_poly.pdbx_strand_id
1 'polypeptide(L)'
;MISQRPHNQEEQTSTANSALVHDLRMDILFTRLGAIYGQNWWNNYRTDSLLTLAKQEWSESLQRYDNQVLKEVLVVCRERKIYPPSLPQFMDCCKDIQNRRMPNPLKNVISKPASREVAEMHIKAMLKELRS
;
A
#
# COMPACT_ATOMS: atom_id res chain seq x y z
N MET A 1 -5.21 22.66 -56.41
CA MET A 1 -6.00 21.61 -55.71
C MET A 1 -5.30 20.30 -56.06
N ILE A 2 -4.67 19.54 -55.16
CA ILE A 2 -5.18 18.93 -53.93
C ILE A 2 -4.04 18.82 -52.92
N SER A 3 -4.32 19.23 -51.69
CA SER A 3 -3.45 19.13 -50.51
C SER A 3 -3.46 17.68 -50.00
N GLN A 4 -2.29 17.05 -49.86
CA GLN A 4 -2.16 15.82 -49.10
C GLN A 4 -1.72 16.15 -47.68
N ARG A 5 -2.58 15.80 -46.71
CA ARG A 5 -2.30 15.86 -45.27
C ARG A 5 -1.42 14.66 -44.88
N PRO A 6 -0.42 14.81 -44.00
CA PRO A 6 0.13 13.66 -43.29
C PRO A 6 -0.82 13.25 -42.16
N HIS A 7 -1.07 11.95 -42.08
CA HIS A 7 -1.82 11.29 -41.02
C HIS A 7 -0.94 11.19 -39.77
N ASN A 8 -1.37 11.84 -38.69
CA ASN A 8 -0.68 11.87 -37.41
C ASN A 8 -0.78 10.48 -36.75
N GLN A 9 0.34 9.75 -36.65
CA GLN A 9 0.47 8.54 -35.83
C GLN A 9 1.09 8.91 -34.48
N GLU A 10 0.25 9.36 -33.54
CA GLU A 10 0.66 9.62 -32.15
C GLU A 10 -0.40 9.09 -31.19
N GLU A 11 -0.60 7.77 -31.13
CA GLU A 11 -1.51 7.21 -30.10
C GLU A 11 -1.21 5.77 -29.64
N GLN A 12 0.01 5.25 -29.85
CA GLN A 12 0.37 3.88 -29.44
C GLN A 12 1.58 3.75 -28.49
N THR A 13 2.26 4.83 -28.14
CA THR A 13 3.49 4.78 -27.32
C THR A 13 3.26 4.75 -25.81
N SER A 14 2.09 5.19 -25.34
CA SER A 14 1.79 5.29 -23.91
C SER A 14 1.61 3.92 -23.23
N THR A 15 0.98 2.96 -23.91
CA THR A 15 0.68 1.64 -23.34
C THR A 15 1.92 0.76 -23.23
N ALA A 16 2.78 0.76 -24.26
CA ALA A 16 4.01 -0.05 -24.29
C ALA A 16 5.03 0.36 -23.22
N ASN A 17 5.17 1.67 -22.97
CA ASN A 17 6.07 2.17 -21.93
C ASN A 17 5.58 1.79 -20.52
N SER A 18 4.26 1.80 -20.28
CA SER A 18 3.72 1.37 -18.98
C SER A 18 3.92 -0.13 -18.75
N ALA A 19 3.69 -0.97 -19.76
CA ALA A 19 3.84 -2.43 -19.67
C ALA A 19 5.29 -2.83 -19.31
N LEU A 20 6.29 -2.20 -19.94
CA LEU A 20 7.71 -2.43 -19.62
C LEU A 20 8.08 -1.96 -18.21
N VAL A 21 7.51 -0.84 -17.75
CA VAL A 21 7.74 -0.30 -16.40
C VAL A 21 7.12 -1.19 -15.32
N HIS A 22 5.96 -1.79 -15.59
CA HIS A 22 5.26 -2.66 -14.65
C HIS A 22 6.03 -3.97 -14.40
N ASP A 23 6.68 -4.52 -15.42
CA ASP A 23 7.47 -5.75 -15.28
C ASP A 23 8.71 -5.50 -14.39
N LEU A 24 9.44 -4.41 -14.66
CA LEU A 24 10.60 -4.02 -13.84
C LEU A 24 10.23 -3.73 -12.39
N ARG A 25 9.05 -3.15 -12.13
CA ARG A 25 8.56 -2.87 -10.78
C ARG A 25 8.39 -4.15 -9.97
N MET A 26 7.80 -5.19 -10.56
CA MET A 26 7.61 -6.48 -9.90
C MET A 26 8.93 -7.25 -9.78
N ASP A 27 9.82 -7.16 -10.77
CA ASP A 27 11.16 -7.74 -10.70
C ASP A 27 11.95 -7.22 -9.50
N ILE A 28 11.96 -5.89 -9.32
CA ILE A 28 12.63 -5.25 -8.19
C ILE A 28 11.97 -5.67 -6.87
N LEU A 29 10.64 -5.75 -6.83
CA LEU A 29 9.90 -6.15 -5.63
C LEU A 29 10.25 -7.59 -5.21
N PHE A 30 10.18 -8.54 -6.15
CA PHE A 30 10.52 -9.94 -5.90
C PHE A 30 11.99 -10.12 -5.53
N THR A 31 12.89 -9.39 -6.19
CA THR A 31 14.33 -9.41 -5.85
C THR A 31 14.56 -8.92 -4.43
N ARG A 32 13.89 -7.83 -4.02
CA ARG A 32 13.99 -7.30 -2.66
C ARG A 32 13.42 -8.25 -1.61
N LEU A 33 12.28 -8.88 -1.87
CA LEU A 33 11.72 -9.91 -0.98
C LEU A 33 12.64 -11.13 -0.90
N GLY A 34 13.24 -11.53 -2.01
CA GLY A 34 14.28 -12.56 -2.05
C GLY A 34 15.52 -12.21 -1.24
N ALA A 35 15.94 -10.94 -1.24
CA ALA A 35 17.05 -10.48 -0.40
C ALA A 35 16.69 -10.46 1.10
N ILE A 36 15.43 -10.23 1.45
CA ILE A 36 14.97 -10.21 2.86
C ILE A 36 14.83 -11.64 3.41
N TYR A 37 14.23 -12.56 2.65
CA TYR A 37 13.84 -13.88 3.15
C TYR A 37 14.67 -15.03 2.59
N GLY A 38 15.56 -14.77 1.64
CA GLY A 38 16.46 -15.76 1.05
C GLY A 38 15.70 -16.92 0.40
N GLN A 39 16.16 -18.15 0.69
CA GLN A 39 15.58 -19.37 0.13
C GLN A 39 14.11 -19.57 0.51
N ASN A 40 13.66 -19.04 1.66
CA ASN A 40 12.26 -19.14 2.05
C ASN A 40 11.32 -18.41 1.07
N TRP A 41 11.81 -17.37 0.38
CA TRP A 41 11.06 -16.71 -0.69
C TRP A 41 11.17 -17.50 -2.00
N TRP A 42 12.40 -17.75 -2.46
CA TRP A 42 12.64 -18.38 -3.76
C TRP A 42 12.09 -19.80 -3.88
N ASN A 43 11.98 -20.53 -2.77
CA ASN A 43 11.36 -21.84 -2.74
C ASN A 43 9.88 -21.85 -3.15
N ASN A 44 9.18 -20.71 -3.11
CA ASN A 44 7.80 -20.59 -3.60
C ASN A 44 7.71 -20.42 -5.12
N TYR A 45 8.81 -20.07 -5.80
CA TYR A 45 8.84 -19.70 -7.22
C TYR A 45 9.97 -20.45 -7.95
N ARG A 46 9.95 -21.79 -7.86
CA ARG A 46 11.05 -22.65 -8.35
C ARG A 46 11.16 -22.74 -9.86
N THR A 47 10.08 -22.44 -10.58
CA THR A 47 10.05 -22.48 -12.04
C THR A 47 9.80 -21.09 -12.59
N ASP A 48 10.42 -20.79 -13.74
CA ASP A 48 10.23 -19.51 -14.41
C ASP A 48 8.76 -19.26 -14.77
N SER A 49 8.02 -20.30 -15.17
CA SER A 49 6.58 -20.20 -15.44
C SER A 49 5.77 -19.75 -14.22
N LEU A 50 6.06 -20.30 -13.05
CA LEU A 50 5.37 -19.95 -11.80
C LEU A 50 5.78 -18.56 -11.32
N LEU A 51 7.06 -18.20 -11.47
CA LEU A 51 7.56 -16.88 -11.14
C LEU A 51 6.90 -15.80 -12.02
N THR A 52 6.81 -16.03 -13.33
CA THR A 52 6.17 -15.12 -14.28
C THR A 52 4.69 -14.94 -13.95
N LEU A 53 3.96 -16.04 -13.72
CA LEU A 53 2.55 -15.97 -13.33
C LEU A 53 2.38 -15.20 -12.02
N ALA A 54 3.21 -15.47 -11.01
CA ALA A 54 3.16 -14.77 -9.74
C ALA A 54 3.42 -13.26 -9.89
N LYS A 55 4.44 -12.87 -10.67
CA LYS A 55 4.72 -11.45 -10.93
C LYS A 55 3.55 -10.76 -11.63
N GLN A 56 2.89 -11.44 -12.58
CA GLN A 56 1.69 -10.91 -13.25
C GLN A 56 0.55 -10.66 -12.25
N GLU A 57 0.22 -11.65 -11.43
CA GLU A 57 -0.83 -11.55 -10.39
C GLU A 57 -0.53 -10.44 -9.37
N TRP A 58 0.73 -10.33 -8.95
CA TRP A 58 1.18 -9.26 -8.05
C TRP A 58 1.10 -7.89 -8.74
N SER A 59 1.45 -7.81 -10.02
CA SER A 59 1.40 -6.56 -10.79
C SER A 59 -0.02 -6.01 -10.86
N GLU A 60 -0.97 -6.85 -11.25
CA GLU A 60 -2.39 -6.49 -11.36
C GLU A 60 -2.96 -6.09 -9.99
N SER A 61 -2.72 -6.92 -8.96
CA SER A 61 -3.22 -6.68 -7.61
C SER A 61 -2.65 -5.40 -6.96
N LEU A 62 -1.41 -5.04 -7.30
CA LEU A 62 -0.69 -3.91 -6.71
C LEU A 62 -0.69 -2.66 -7.59
N GLN A 63 -1.36 -2.69 -8.75
CA GLN A 63 -1.41 -1.58 -9.70
C GLN A 63 -1.90 -0.27 -9.07
N ARG A 64 -2.87 -0.38 -8.14
CA ARG A 64 -3.48 0.77 -7.45
C ARG A 64 -2.60 1.45 -6.38
N TYR A 65 -1.51 0.83 -5.98
CA TYR A 65 -0.60 1.38 -4.96
C TYR A 65 0.56 2.08 -5.64
N ASP A 66 1.03 3.20 -5.08
CA ASP A 66 2.23 3.88 -5.57
C ASP A 66 3.52 3.16 -5.12
N ASN A 67 4.65 3.54 -5.71
CA ASN A 67 5.96 2.97 -5.35
C ASN A 67 6.39 3.30 -3.92
N GLN A 68 5.88 4.39 -3.33
CA GLN A 68 6.22 4.79 -1.98
C GLN A 68 5.54 3.89 -0.95
N VAL A 69 4.29 3.45 -1.18
CA VAL A 69 3.58 2.45 -0.37
C VAL A 69 4.35 1.14 -0.39
N LEU A 70 4.74 0.64 -1.58
CA LEU A 70 5.50 -0.61 -1.68
C LEU A 70 6.83 -0.57 -0.93
N LYS A 71 7.56 0.56 -1.02
CA LYS A 71 8.82 0.76 -0.28
C LYS A 71 8.61 0.69 1.23
N GLU A 72 7.54 1.29 1.76
CA GLU A 72 7.23 1.24 3.18
C GLU A 72 6.78 -0.15 3.63
N VAL A 73 5.99 -0.86 2.80
CA VAL A 73 5.62 -2.26 3.09
C VAL A 73 6.87 -3.15 3.15
N LEU A 74 7.85 -2.94 2.26
CA LEU A 74 9.12 -3.68 2.29
C LEU A 74 9.90 -3.44 3.59
N VAL A 75 9.87 -2.22 4.14
CA VAL A 75 10.45 -1.92 5.45
C VAL A 75 9.72 -2.69 6.55
N VAL A 76 8.38 -2.68 6.54
CA VAL A 76 7.56 -3.45 7.49
C VAL A 76 7.86 -4.95 7.41
N CYS A 77 7.98 -5.49 6.20
CA CYS A 77 8.34 -6.88 5.96
C CYS A 77 9.68 -7.21 6.62
N ARG A 78 10.72 -6.45 6.28
CA ARG A 78 12.08 -6.64 6.81
C ARG A 78 12.16 -6.55 8.34
N GLU A 79 11.41 -5.65 8.96
CA GLU A 79 11.58 -5.33 10.38
C GLU A 79 10.62 -6.08 11.31
N ARG A 80 9.48 -6.54 10.79
CA ARG A 80 8.39 -7.06 11.64
C ARG A 80 7.89 -8.45 11.25
N LYS A 81 8.21 -8.94 10.05
CA LYS A 81 7.70 -10.22 9.56
C LYS A 81 8.84 -11.24 9.51
N ILE A 82 8.67 -12.32 10.25
CA ILE A 82 9.64 -13.43 10.28
C ILE A 82 9.57 -14.24 8.98
N TYR A 83 8.39 -14.31 8.36
CA TYR A 83 8.11 -15.11 7.15
C TYR A 83 7.74 -14.23 5.97
N PRO A 84 8.05 -14.67 4.73
CA PRO A 84 7.65 -13.96 3.54
C PRO A 84 6.12 -13.79 3.48
N PRO A 85 5.62 -12.60 3.15
CA PRO A 85 4.20 -12.37 3.03
C PRO A 85 3.64 -13.07 1.78
N SER A 86 2.42 -13.60 1.89
CA SER A 86 1.62 -13.93 0.71
C SER A 86 1.10 -12.65 0.04
N LEU A 87 0.61 -12.76 -1.21
CA LEU A 87 0.04 -11.62 -1.92
C LEU A 87 -1.09 -10.91 -1.11
N PRO A 88 -2.09 -11.63 -0.56
CA PRO A 88 -3.11 -10.99 0.28
C PRO A 88 -2.53 -10.25 1.50
N GLN A 89 -1.57 -10.85 2.20
CA GLN A 89 -0.93 -10.21 3.36
C GLN A 89 -0.15 -8.95 2.98
N PHE A 90 0.50 -8.98 1.81
CA PHE A 90 1.20 -7.82 1.28
C PHE A 90 0.20 -6.70 0.94
N MET A 91 -0.92 -7.05 0.30
CA MET A 91 -1.99 -6.10 -0.02
C MET A 91 -2.62 -5.48 1.23
N ASP A 92 -2.82 -6.25 2.30
CA ASP A 92 -3.30 -5.73 3.58
C ASP A 92 -2.33 -4.69 4.15
N CYS A 93 -1.03 -4.96 4.09
CA CYS A 93 -0.01 -4.00 4.51
C CYS A 93 -0.03 -2.72 3.65
N CYS A 94 -0.22 -2.85 2.33
CA CYS A 94 -0.38 -1.70 1.45
C CYS A 94 -1.60 -0.86 1.84
N LYS A 95 -2.74 -1.52 2.11
CA LYS A 95 -3.99 -0.87 2.52
C LYS A 95 -3.81 -0.13 3.84
N ASP A 96 -3.16 -0.74 4.82
CA ASP A 96 -2.88 -0.12 6.12
C ASP A 96 -2.01 1.13 5.99
N ILE A 97 -0.94 1.07 5.19
CA ILE A 97 -0.06 2.22 4.94
C ILE A 97 -0.82 3.32 4.20
N GLN A 98 -1.59 2.98 3.16
CA GLN A 98 -2.39 3.94 2.42
C GLN A 98 -3.42 4.63 3.31
N ASN A 99 -4.14 3.87 4.13
CA ASN A 99 -5.12 4.41 5.09
C ASN A 99 -4.49 5.36 6.11
N ARG A 100 -3.26 5.11 6.55
CA ARG A 100 -2.52 6.00 7.47
C ARG A 100 -2.14 7.33 6.81
N ARG A 101 -1.93 7.34 5.49
CA ARG A 101 -1.64 8.57 4.73
C ARG A 101 -2.89 9.38 4.42
N MET A 102 -4.05 8.73 4.34
CA MET A 102 -5.30 9.45 4.14
C MET A 102 -5.63 10.26 5.40
N PRO A 103 -5.93 11.57 5.26
CA PRO A 103 -6.41 12.37 6.37
C PRO A 103 -7.68 11.70 6.92
N ASN A 104 -7.70 11.37 8.21
CA ASN A 104 -8.90 10.80 8.82
C ASN A 104 -10.00 11.89 8.79
N PRO A 105 -11.11 11.71 8.04
CA PRO A 105 -12.16 12.72 7.97
C PRO A 105 -12.79 12.98 9.35
N LEU A 106 -12.66 12.04 10.29
CA LEU A 106 -13.15 12.18 11.67
C LEU A 106 -12.31 13.09 12.56
N LYS A 107 -11.06 13.45 12.18
CA LYS A 107 -10.25 14.41 12.95
C LYS A 107 -10.69 15.87 12.77
N ASN A 108 -11.54 16.15 11.77
CA ASN A 108 -12.12 17.47 11.54
C ASN A 108 -13.45 17.68 12.26
N VAL A 109 -13.90 16.73 13.09
CA VAL A 109 -14.92 17.05 14.09
C VAL A 109 -14.23 17.97 15.09
N ILE A 110 -14.47 19.26 14.95
CA ILE A 110 -14.16 20.26 15.99
C ILE A 110 -14.82 19.72 17.25
N SER A 111 -14.03 19.05 18.09
CA SER A 111 -14.51 18.47 19.32
C SER A 111 -14.85 19.65 20.21
N LYS A 112 -16.13 20.03 20.27
CA LYS A 112 -16.59 21.03 21.23
C LYS A 112 -16.18 20.51 22.61
N PRO A 113 -15.32 21.24 23.36
CA PRO A 113 -15.03 20.86 24.73
C PRO A 113 -16.37 20.71 25.47
N ALA A 114 -16.50 19.68 26.29
CA ALA A 114 -17.63 19.58 27.20
C ALA A 114 -17.74 20.89 28.00
N SER A 115 -18.97 21.37 28.27
CA SER A 115 -19.12 22.59 29.04
C SER A 115 -18.45 22.43 30.40
N ARG A 116 -17.88 23.52 30.91
CA ARG A 116 -17.22 23.55 32.22
C ARG A 116 -18.12 22.99 33.32
N GLU A 117 -19.41 23.31 33.30
CA GLU A 117 -20.42 22.79 34.24
C GLU A 117 -20.56 21.27 34.20
N VAL A 118 -20.58 20.68 33.00
CA VAL A 118 -20.69 19.22 32.85
C VAL A 118 -19.43 18.53 33.40
N ALA A 119 -18.25 19.09 33.12
CA ALA A 119 -17.00 18.58 33.67
C ALA A 119 -16.96 18.66 35.20
N GLU A 120 -17.36 19.80 35.78
CA GLU A 120 -17.42 20.00 37.23
C GLU A 120 -18.42 19.06 37.91
N MET A 121 -19.57 18.81 37.28
CA MET A 121 -20.58 17.84 37.76
C MET A 121 -20.00 16.42 37.83
N HIS A 122 -19.34 15.95 36.76
CA HIS A 122 -18.75 14.62 36.73
C HIS A 122 -17.59 14.47 37.73
N ILE A 123 -16.75 15.49 37.88
CA ILE A 123 -15.66 15.50 38.88
C ILE A 123 -16.24 15.41 40.29
N LYS A 124 -17.30 16.17 40.62
CA LYS A 124 -17.97 16.08 41.92
C LYS A 124 -18.57 14.70 42.17
N ALA A 125 -19.20 14.09 41.17
CA ALA A 125 -19.73 12.74 41.29
C ALA A 125 -18.63 11.73 41.59
N MET A 126 -17.51 11.76 40.86
CA MET A 126 -16.35 10.89 41.13
C MET A 126 -15.79 11.09 42.54
N LEU A 127 -15.64 12.35 43.00
CA LEU A 127 -15.13 12.65 44.34
C LEU A 127 -16.08 12.17 45.46
N LYS A 128 -17.38 12.07 45.19
CA LYS A 128 -18.37 11.57 46.15
C LYS A 128 -18.25 10.06 46.33
N GLU A 129 -18.13 9.32 45.23
CA GLU A 129 -17.94 7.86 45.24
C GLU A 129 -16.60 7.45 45.86
N LEU A 130 -15.56 8.28 45.73
CA LEU A 130 -14.25 8.01 46.34
C LEU A 130 -14.19 8.33 47.84
N ARG A 131 -15.22 8.98 48.40
CA ARG A 131 -15.30 9.35 49.82
C ARG A 131 -16.34 8.56 50.60
N SER A 132 -17.10 7.67 49.94
CA SER A 132 -18.00 6.69 50.56
C SER A 132 -17.26 5.40 50.88
#